data_AF-I2QUU4-F1
#
_entry.id   AF-I2QUU4-F1
#
_cell.length_a   1.000
_cell.length_b   1.000
_cell.length_c   1.000
_cell.angle_alpha   90.00
_cell.angle_beta   90.00
_cell.angle_gamma   90.00
#
_symmetry.space_group_name_H-M   'P 1'
#
loop_
_entity.id
_entity.type
_entity.pdbx_description
1 polymer ?
#
loop_
_entity_poly.entity_id
_entity_poly.type
_entity_poly.pdbx_seq_one_letter_code
_entity_poly.pdbx_strand_id
1 'polypeptide(L)'
;MSDAFERWVEWRHKRPRDRRSIPAELYAAVMSLPEADRSDRQRVNEVVRSHDEARREGRTVWLYLDYQCPLVPNSGAKVVGLSRGAKPGSR
;
A
#
# COMPACT_ATOMS: atom_id res chain seq x y z
N MET A 1 11.95 -16.95 -7.34
CA MET A 1 11.84 -15.90 -6.31
C MET A 1 10.45 -15.33 -6.46
N SER A 2 9.60 -15.39 -5.42
CA SER A 2 8.22 -14.90 -5.54
C SER A 2 8.18 -13.37 -5.49
N ASP A 3 7.49 -12.74 -6.44
CA ASP A 3 7.40 -11.28 -6.51
C ASP A 3 6.38 -10.70 -5.51
N ALA A 4 6.30 -9.37 -5.41
CA ALA A 4 5.45 -8.73 -4.42
C ALA A 4 3.96 -9.02 -4.66
N PHE A 5 3.56 -9.12 -5.93
CA PHE A 5 2.21 -9.48 -6.31
C PHE A 5 1.85 -10.92 -5.91
N GLU A 6 2.71 -11.90 -6.17
CA GLU A 6 2.47 -13.28 -5.77
C GLU A 6 2.34 -13.41 -4.25
N ARG A 7 3.20 -12.73 -3.48
CA ARG A 7 3.10 -12.69 -2.01
C ARG A 7 1.81 -12.02 -1.52
N TRP A 8 1.36 -10.98 -2.22
CA TRP A 8 0.07 -10.32 -1.96
C TRP A 8 -1.10 -11.27 -2.21
N VAL A 9 -1.12 -11.93 -3.37
CA VAL A 9 -2.16 -12.89 -3.76
C VAL A 9 -2.18 -14.09 -2.82
N GLU A 10 -1.02 -14.64 -2.48
CA GLU A 10 -0.89 -15.78 -1.56
C GLU A 10 -1.46 -15.44 -0.18
N TRP A 11 -1.13 -14.25 0.35
CA TRP A 11 -1.69 -13.79 1.60
C TRP A 11 -3.19 -13.51 1.52
N ARG A 12 -3.67 -12.90 0.41
CA ARG A 12 -5.10 -12.57 0.23
C ARG A 12 -5.97 -13.83 0.14
N HIS A 13 -5.46 -14.89 -0.46
CA HIS A 13 -6.19 -16.16 -0.65
C HIS A 13 -5.90 -17.20 0.43
N LYS A 14 -5.17 -16.82 1.49
CA LYS A 14 -4.87 -17.75 2.58
C LYS A 14 -6.16 -18.18 3.29
N ARG A 15 -6.18 -19.42 3.76
CA ARG A 15 -7.31 -19.91 4.56
C ARG A 15 -7.36 -19.14 5.91
N PRO A 16 -8.54 -18.95 6.53
CA PRO A 16 -8.65 -18.27 7.82
C PRO A 16 -7.81 -18.90 8.95
N ARG A 17 -7.50 -20.20 8.87
CA ARG A 17 -6.61 -20.92 9.80
C ARG A 17 -5.12 -20.77 9.47
N ASP A 18 -4.77 -20.16 8.34
CA ASP A 18 -3.39 -19.97 7.92
C ASP A 18 -2.79 -18.72 8.60
N ARG A 19 -1.75 -18.97 9.40
CA ARG A 19 -1.01 -17.94 10.15
C ARG A 19 -0.03 -17.15 9.29
N ARG A 20 0.04 -17.38 7.97
CA ARG A 20 0.88 -16.56 7.07
C ARG A 20 0.59 -15.09 7.23
N SER A 21 1.58 -14.36 7.72
CA SER A 21 1.60 -12.92 7.74
C SER A 21 2.20 -12.40 6.43
N ILE A 22 1.86 -11.17 6.08
CA ILE A 22 2.52 -10.42 5.01
C ILE A 22 3.36 -9.32 5.66
N PRO A 23 4.52 -8.96 5.09
CA PRO A 23 5.27 -7.81 5.60
C PRO A 23 4.40 -6.55 5.62
N ALA A 24 4.47 -5.81 6.72
CA ALA A 24 3.67 -4.59 6.91
C ALA A 24 3.91 -3.58 5.79
N GLU A 25 5.15 -3.46 5.31
CA GLU A 25 5.54 -2.56 4.21
C GLU A 25 4.89 -2.95 2.88
N LEU A 26 4.76 -4.25 2.60
CA LEU A 26 4.10 -4.73 1.39
C LEU A 26 2.60 -4.42 1.47
N TYR A 27 1.98 -4.69 2.61
CA TYR A 27 0.58 -4.33 2.85
C TYR A 27 0.35 -2.82 2.69
N ALA A 28 1.20 -2.01 3.31
CA ALA A 28 1.23 -0.57 3.24
C ALA A 28 1.30 -0.06 1.78
N ALA A 29 2.29 -0.50 1.03
CA ALA A 29 2.48 -0.09 -0.36
C ALA A 29 1.28 -0.48 -1.25
N VAL A 30 0.73 -1.70 -1.10
CA VAL A 30 -0.44 -2.11 -1.89
C VAL A 30 -1.71 -1.37 -1.48
N MET A 31 -1.90 -1.08 -0.19
CA MET A 31 -3.05 -0.29 0.27
C MET A 31 -3.00 1.16 -0.20
N SER A 32 -1.82 1.67 -0.58
CA SER A 32 -1.66 2.98 -1.21
C SER A 32 -2.22 3.05 -2.64
N LEU A 33 -2.37 1.90 -3.30
CA LEU A 33 -2.96 1.83 -4.64
C LEU A 33 -4.49 1.93 -4.58
N PRO A 34 -5.11 2.51 -5.63
CA PRO A 34 -6.54 2.35 -5.88
C PRO A 34 -6.93 0.87 -5.92
N GLU A 35 -8.12 0.52 -5.45
CA GLU A 35 -8.56 -0.88 -5.38
C GLU A 35 -8.49 -1.61 -6.73
N ALA A 36 -8.85 -0.91 -7.81
CA ALA A 36 -8.76 -1.42 -9.18
C ALA A 36 -7.34 -1.87 -9.55
N ASP A 37 -6.32 -1.17 -9.05
CA ASP A 37 -4.91 -1.42 -9.37
C ASP A 37 -4.28 -2.47 -8.44
N ARG A 38 -4.92 -2.85 -7.34
CA ARG A 38 -4.41 -3.88 -6.40
C ARG A 38 -4.40 -5.30 -6.98
N SER A 39 -5.06 -5.49 -8.12
CA SER A 39 -5.06 -6.75 -8.88
C SER A 39 -4.09 -6.72 -10.07
N ASP A 40 -3.48 -5.58 -10.36
CA ASP A 40 -2.49 -5.42 -11.42
C ASP A 40 -1.09 -5.78 -10.90
N ARG A 41 -0.50 -6.82 -11.48
CA ARG A 41 0.83 -7.33 -11.12
C ARG A 41 1.93 -6.28 -11.28
N GLN A 42 1.87 -5.50 -12.36
CA GLN A 42 2.86 -4.48 -12.64
C GLN A 42 2.75 -3.33 -11.63
N ARG A 43 1.54 -2.85 -11.37
CA ARG A 43 1.30 -1.77 -10.40
C ARG A 43 1.72 -2.15 -8.98
N VAL A 44 1.37 -3.36 -8.54
CA VAL A 44 1.76 -3.86 -7.21
C VAL A 44 3.27 -3.98 -7.07
N ASN A 45 3.96 -4.51 -8.07
CA ASN A 45 5.43 -4.61 -8.02
C ASN A 45 6.10 -3.23 -8.07
N GLU A 46 5.58 -2.29 -8.87
CA GLU A 46 6.12 -0.94 -9.00
C GLU A 46 5.97 -0.13 -7.70
N VAL A 47 4.79 -0.15 -7.07
CA VAL A 47 4.56 0.61 -5.85
C VAL A 47 5.38 0.10 -4.68
N VAL A 48 5.56 -1.22 -4.56
CA VAL A 48 6.38 -1.83 -3.51
C VAL A 48 7.85 -1.44 -3.70
N ARG A 49 8.36 -1.48 -4.94
CA ARG A 49 9.72 -1.01 -5.25
C ARG A 49 9.90 0.47 -4.88
N SER A 50 8.96 1.33 -5.25
CA SER A 50 9.02 2.76 -4.94
C SER A 50 9.00 3.01 -3.43
N HIS A 51 8.22 2.24 -2.67
CA HIS A 51 8.16 2.33 -1.22
C HIS A 51 9.47 1.89 -0.54
N ASP A 52 10.09 0.81 -1.03
CA ASP A 52 11.38 0.34 -0.55
C ASP A 52 12.50 1.36 -0.84
N GLU A 53 12.48 1.98 -2.02
CA GLU A 53 13.40 3.07 -2.38
C GLU A 53 13.22 4.28 -1.47
N ALA A 54 11.97 4.73 -1.26
CA ALA A 54 11.67 5.83 -0.35
C ALA A 54 12.16 5.54 1.09
N ARG A 55 11.96 4.31 1.57
CA ARG A 55 12.46 3.88 2.88
C ARG A 55 13.98 3.90 2.94
N ARG A 56 14.68 3.40 1.91
CA ARG A 56 16.15 3.41 1.84
C ARG A 56 16.70 4.84 1.89
N GLU A 57 15.98 5.80 1.31
CA GLU A 57 16.32 7.21 1.32
C GLU A 57 15.90 7.95 2.61
N GLY A 58 15.34 7.23 3.60
CA GLY A 58 14.87 7.81 4.86
C GLY A 58 13.63 8.68 4.71
N ARG A 59 12.88 8.54 3.60
CA ARG A 59 11.62 9.26 3.38
C ARG A 59 10.49 8.51 4.11
N THR A 60 9.78 9.22 4.98
CA THR A 60 8.56 8.69 5.60
C THR A 60 7.43 8.73 4.58
N VAL A 61 6.85 7.58 4.27
CA VAL A 61 5.63 7.47 3.46
C VAL A 61 4.43 7.44 4.40
N TRP A 62 3.50 8.38 4.22
CA TRP A 62 2.24 8.40 4.95
C TRP A 62 1.15 7.71 4.14
N LEU A 63 0.48 6.74 4.74
CA LEU A 63 -0.65 6.07 4.14
C LEU A 63 -1.92 6.51 4.84
N TYR A 64 -2.76 7.22 4.12
CA TYR A 64 -4.14 7.46 4.54
C TYR A 64 -4.94 6.20 4.18
N LEU A 65 -5.26 5.40 5.20
CA LEU A 65 -6.27 4.35 5.10
C LEU A 65 -7.63 5.03 5.05
N ASP A 66 -8.01 5.52 3.87
CA ASP A 66 -9.37 5.96 3.63
C ASP A 66 -10.23 4.69 3.57
N TYR A 67 -10.85 4.34 4.70
CA TYR A 67 -11.89 3.32 4.72
C TYR A 67 -13.04 3.88 3.90
N GLN A 68 -13.14 3.49 2.63
CA GLN A 68 -14.28 3.82 1.79
C GLN A 68 -15.54 3.25 2.45
N CYS A 69 -16.26 4.11 3.19
CA CYS A 69 -17.65 3.90 3.53
C CYS A 69 -18.41 3.77 2.21
N PRO A 70 -19.17 2.67 1.98
CA PRO A 70 -19.82 2.38 0.70
C PRO A 70 -20.96 3.34 0.31
N LEU A 71 -21.08 4.49 0.97
CA LEU A 71 -22.18 5.45 0.78
C LEU A 71 -21.77 6.73 0.03
N VAL A 72 -20.53 6.84 -0.46
CA VAL A 72 -20.11 8.01 -1.25
C VAL A 72 -19.48 7.55 -2.57
N PRO A 73 -20.18 7.69 -3.71
CA PRO A 73 -19.58 7.44 -5.00
C PRO A 73 -18.61 8.60 -5.27
N ASN A 74 -17.37 8.25 -5.63
CA ASN A 74 -16.36 9.15 -6.20
C ASN A 74 -15.43 9.91 -5.22
N SER A 75 -14.80 9.19 -4.27
CA SER A 75 -13.59 9.67 -3.58
C SER A 75 -12.40 8.78 -3.95
N GLY A 76 -11.81 9.06 -5.11
CA GLY A 76 -10.55 8.45 -5.54
C GLY A 76 -9.41 8.90 -4.61
N ALA A 77 -8.62 7.93 -4.14
CA ALA A 77 -7.43 8.18 -3.33
C ALA A 77 -6.50 9.18 -4.05
N LYS A 78 -6.13 10.27 -3.38
CA LYS A 78 -5.09 11.19 -3.86
C LYS A 78 -3.79 10.88 -3.15
N VAL A 79 -2.77 10.51 -3.92
CA VAL A 79 -1.38 10.54 -3.47
C VAL A 79 -0.99 12.02 -3.31
N VAL A 80 -0.95 12.52 -2.06
CA VAL A 80 -0.43 13.86 -1.76
C VAL A 80 1.07 13.74 -1.50
N GLY A 81 1.84 14.55 -2.22
CA GLY A 81 3.28 14.39 -2.46
C GLY A 81 4.18 14.26 -1.23
N LEU A 82 5.24 13.48 -1.45
CA LEU A 82 6.41 13.26 -0.61
C LEU A 82 7.09 14.58 -0.23
N SER A 83 7.04 14.94 1.05
CA SER A 83 7.88 16.00 1.62
C SER A 83 8.87 15.40 2.61
N ARG A 84 10.14 15.83 2.52
CA ARG A 84 11.14 15.56 3.57
C ARG A 84 10.64 16.16 4.88
N GLY A 85 10.32 15.29 5.83
CA GLY A 85 10.20 15.63 7.25
C GLY A 85 9.23 16.76 7.60
N ALA A 86 7.94 16.45 7.73
CA ALA A 86 7.06 17.08 8.70
C ALA A 86 5.77 16.26 8.85
N LYS A 87 5.39 15.93 10.10
CA LYS A 87 4.03 15.48 10.43
C LYS A 87 3.04 16.58 10.00
N PRO A 88 1.99 16.30 9.21
CA PRO A 88 0.90 17.25 9.05
C PRO A 88 0.02 17.21 10.32
N GLY A 89 -0.11 18.33 11.02
CA GLY A 89 -1.16 18.50 12.04
C GLY A 89 -0.70 18.81 13.47
N SER A 90 0.12 19.84 13.68
CA SER A 90 0.15 20.55 14.97
C SER A 90 0.09 22.04 14.74
N ARG A 91 -1.12 22.57 14.66
CA ARG A 91 -1.45 23.93 15.09
C ARG A 91 -2.91 24.00 15.50
#